data_AF-A0A5Q4EI34-F1
#
_entry.id   AF-A0A5Q4EI34-F1
#
_cell.length_a   1.000
_cell.length_b   1.000
_cell.length_c   1.000
_cell.angle_alpha   90.00
_cell.angle_beta   90.00
_cell.angle_gamma   90.00
#
_symmetry.space_group_name_H-M   'P 1'
#
loop_
_entity.id
_entity.type
_entity.pdbx_description
1 polymer ?
#
loop_
_entity_poly.entity_id
_entity_poly.type
_entity_poly.pdbx_seq_one_letter_code
_entity_poly.pdbx_strand_id
1 'polypeptide(L)'
;MHDHSQAYGPKNKKPNPFEGSGWLAQGITFAIILFVLMFVVYPLVMGEELTLKSILAGLISSSLGGLIYGLAMKWLNRKKVIKG
;
A
#
# COMPACT_ATOMS: atom_id res chain seq x y z
N MET A 1 25.09 -30.96 -31.63
CA MET A 1 25.56 -29.89 -30.71
C MET A 1 24.42 -28.91 -30.54
N HIS A 2 23.57 -29.12 -29.53
CA HIS A 2 22.49 -28.19 -29.18
C HIS A 2 23.08 -27.14 -28.25
N ASP A 3 23.33 -25.95 -28.78
CA ASP A 3 23.74 -24.81 -27.97
C ASP A 3 22.51 -24.25 -27.22
N HIS A 4 22.43 -24.55 -25.93
CA HIS A 4 21.42 -24.05 -24.99
C HIS A 4 21.87 -22.73 -24.33
N SER A 5 22.62 -21.86 -25.03
CA SER A 5 23.14 -20.58 -24.53
C SER A 5 22.09 -19.49 -24.23
N GLN A 6 20.79 -19.77 -24.35
CA GLN A 6 19.69 -18.79 -24.18
C GLN A 6 19.04 -18.83 -22.78
N ALA A 7 19.81 -18.73 -21.68
CA ALA A 7 19.22 -18.74 -20.34
C ALA A 7 19.65 -17.64 -19.36
N TYR A 8 20.42 -16.62 -19.82
CA TYR A 8 20.90 -15.57 -18.91
C TYR A 8 20.88 -14.17 -19.55
N GLY A 9 19.69 -13.72 -19.97
CA GLY A 9 19.43 -12.28 -19.99
C GLY A 9 19.47 -11.75 -18.55
N PRO A 10 19.91 -10.50 -18.29
CA PRO A 10 19.95 -9.96 -16.94
C PRO A 10 18.57 -10.13 -16.30
N LYS A 11 18.50 -10.77 -15.13
CA LYS A 11 17.26 -10.84 -14.35
C LYS A 11 16.89 -9.40 -14.03
N ASN A 12 16.07 -8.79 -14.89
CA ASN A 12 15.49 -7.47 -14.67
C ASN A 12 14.57 -7.60 -13.47
N LYS A 13 15.16 -7.52 -12.26
CA LYS A 13 14.42 -7.42 -11.01
C LYS A 13 13.64 -6.12 -11.12
N LYS A 14 12.37 -6.22 -11.51
CA LYS A 14 11.48 -5.08 -11.49
C LYS A 14 11.51 -4.53 -10.06
N PRO A 15 11.84 -3.25 -9.85
CA PRO A 15 11.94 -2.70 -8.51
C PRO A 15 10.62 -2.91 -7.80
N ASN A 16 10.64 -3.60 -6.67
CA ASN A 16 9.44 -3.82 -5.86
C ASN A 16 9.15 -2.52 -5.10
N PRO A 17 8.03 -1.83 -5.37
CA PRO A 17 7.72 -0.55 -4.73
C PRO A 17 7.44 -0.68 -3.22
N PHE A 18 7.37 -1.91 -2.69
CA PHE A 18 7.21 -2.21 -1.28
C PHE A 18 8.51 -2.69 -0.59
N GLU A 19 9.63 -2.72 -1.32
CA GLU A 19 10.94 -3.08 -0.77
C GLU A 19 11.55 -1.93 0.05
N GLY A 20 12.40 -2.26 1.02
CA GLY A 20 13.03 -1.26 1.90
C GLY A 20 12.01 -0.47 2.73
N SER A 21 11.93 0.84 2.49
CA SER A 21 10.96 1.77 3.10
C SER A 21 9.72 2.04 2.22
N GLY A 22 9.64 1.48 1.01
CA GLY A 22 8.54 1.74 0.07
C GLY A 22 7.17 1.25 0.57
N TRP A 23 7.13 0.21 1.40
CA TRP A 23 5.91 -0.25 2.06
C TRP A 23 5.29 0.79 3.00
N LEU A 24 6.14 1.63 3.62
CA LEU A 24 5.68 2.69 4.50
C LEU A 24 5.11 3.84 3.69
N ALA A 25 5.79 4.24 2.61
CA ALA A 25 5.29 5.26 1.69
C ALA A 25 3.93 4.87 1.10
N GLN A 26 3.81 3.64 0.60
CA GLN A 26 2.54 3.11 0.08
C GLN A 26 1.45 3.01 1.16
N GLY A 27 1.80 2.58 2.38
CA GLY A 27 0.87 2.52 3.50
C GLY A 27 0.35 3.90 3.91
N ILE A 28 1.21 4.92 3.96
CA ILE A 28 0.85 6.30 4.28
C ILE A 28 0.00 6.92 3.16
N THR A 29 0.38 6.74 1.89
CA THR A 29 -0.42 7.20 0.75
C THR A 29 -1.82 6.59 0.79
N PHE A 30 -1.92 5.29 1.08
CA PHE A 30 -3.20 4.61 1.21
C PHE A 30 -4.02 5.14 2.40
N ALA A 31 -3.40 5.37 3.57
CA ALA A 31 -4.06 5.98 4.72
C ALA A 31 -4.65 7.36 4.39
N ILE A 32 -3.86 8.23 3.74
CA ILE A 32 -4.30 9.58 3.35
C ILE A 32 -5.49 9.52 2.40
N ILE A 33 -5.43 8.64 1.39
CA ILE A 33 -6.52 8.48 0.42
C ILE A 33 -7.79 7.99 1.13
N LEU A 34 -7.69 6.96 1.97
CA LEU A 34 -8.82 6.46 2.75
C LEU A 34 -9.39 7.50 3.68
N PHE A 35 -8.53 8.28 4.33
CA PHE A 35 -8.96 9.35 5.22
C PHE A 35 -9.77 10.40 4.48
N VAL A 36 -9.25 10.91 3.36
CA VAL A 36 -9.96 11.92 2.55
C VAL A 36 -11.27 11.35 2.00
N LEU A 37 -11.27 10.12 1.48
CA LEU A 37 -12.48 9.53 0.92
C LEU A 37 -13.57 9.29 1.97
N MET A 38 -13.22 8.78 3.15
CA MET A 38 -14.20 8.42 4.18
C MET A 38 -14.58 9.56 5.12
N PHE A 39 -13.67 10.49 5.40
CA PHE A 39 -13.90 11.56 6.38
C PHE A 39 -14.14 12.93 5.75
N VAL A 40 -13.87 13.09 4.45
CA VAL A 40 -14.16 14.32 3.71
C VAL A 40 -15.21 14.06 2.63
N VAL A 41 -14.94 13.17 1.68
CA VAL A 41 -15.81 12.97 0.51
C VAL A 41 -17.12 12.29 0.88
N TYR A 42 -17.08 11.21 1.65
CA TYR A 42 -18.27 10.46 2.06
C TYR A 42 -19.32 11.32 2.79
N PRO A 43 -18.98 12.04 3.89
CA PRO A 43 -19.96 12.89 4.57
C PRO A 43 -20.47 14.05 3.70
N LEU A 44 -19.62 14.61 2.81
CA LEU A 44 -20.07 15.61 1.83
C LEU A 44 -21.11 15.06 0.85
N VAL A 45 -20.97 13.81 0.41
CA VAL A 45 -21.92 13.16 -0.51
C VAL A 45 -23.20 12.72 0.22
N MET A 46 -23.07 12.27 1.47
CA MET A 46 -24.20 11.81 2.29
C MET A 46 -24.95 12.93 3.00
N GLY A 47 -24.42 14.16 3.00
CA GLY A 47 -25.00 15.29 3.74
C GLY A 47 -24.87 15.13 5.26
N GLU A 48 -23.93 14.31 5.74
CA GLU A 48 -23.66 14.13 7.17
C GLU A 48 -22.78 15.27 7.71
N GLU A 49 -22.96 15.62 8.98
CA GLU A 49 -22.15 16.66 9.62
C GLU A 49 -20.70 16.19 9.83
N LEU A 50 -19.75 17.00 9.36
CA LEU A 50 -18.33 16.81 9.64
C LEU A 50 -18.06 17.15 11.13
N THR A 51 -18.21 16.18 12.02
CA THR A 51 -17.88 16.38 13.43
C THR A 51 -16.38 16.22 13.68
N LEU A 52 -15.82 17.07 14.55
CA LEU A 52 -14.40 17.02 14.93
C LEU A 52 -14.01 15.65 15.52
N LYS A 53 -14.94 15.00 16.23
CA LYS A 53 -14.77 13.66 16.80
C LYS A 53 -14.61 12.60 15.71
N SER A 54 -15.42 12.64 14.65
CA SER A 54 -15.32 11.73 13.52
C SER A 54 -14.00 11.88 12.78
N ILE A 55 -13.52 13.11 12.60
CA ILE A 55 -12.22 13.40 11.96
C ILE A 55 -11.08 12.80 12.79
N LEU A 56 -11.09 12.99 14.12
CA LEU A 56 -10.06 12.45 15.01
C LEU A 56 -10.05 10.92 15.05
N ALA A 57 -11.24 10.31 15.16
CA ALA A 57 -11.41 8.86 15.07
C ALA A 57 -10.94 8.32 13.72
N GLY A 58 -11.23 9.05 12.65
CA GLY A 58 -10.81 8.72 11.30
C GLY A 58 -9.32 8.80 11.07
N LEU A 59 -8.65 9.79 11.65
CA LEU A 59 -7.20 9.93 11.54
C LEU A 59 -6.49 8.75 12.21
N ILE A 60 -6.96 8.33 13.39
CA ILE A 60 -6.41 7.18 14.11
C ILE A 60 -6.69 5.88 13.32
N SER A 61 -7.94 5.67 12.91
CA SER A 61 -8.37 4.48 12.17
C SER A 61 -7.66 4.33 10.82
N SER A 62 -7.58 5.41 10.04
CA SER A 62 -6.89 5.42 8.74
C SER A 62 -5.38 5.20 8.88
N SER A 63 -4.75 5.75 9.92
CA SER A 63 -3.34 5.51 10.21
C SER A 63 -3.08 4.04 10.54
N LEU A 64 -3.92 3.42 11.38
CA LEU A 64 -3.85 1.98 11.67
C LEU A 64 -4.09 1.15 10.41
N GLY A 65 -5.11 1.47 9.63
CA GLY A 65 -5.45 0.79 8.38
C GLY A 65 -4.31 0.85 7.35
N GLY A 66 -3.70 2.01 7.15
CA GLY A 66 -2.57 2.18 6.23
C GLY A 66 -1.30 1.47 6.69
N LEU A 67 -1.03 1.45 8.00
CA LEU A 67 0.08 0.67 8.57
C LEU A 67 -0.12 -0.84 8.39
N ILE A 68 -1.32 -1.34 8.68
CA ILE A 68 -1.68 -2.75 8.47
C ILE A 68 -1.56 -3.11 6.99
N TYR A 69 -2.06 -2.28 6.09
CA TYR A 69 -1.96 -2.47 4.64
C TYR A 69 -0.51 -2.48 4.15
N GLY A 70 0.31 -1.51 4.58
CA GLY A 70 1.72 -1.44 4.24
C GLY A 70 2.48 -2.69 4.70
N LEU A 71 2.24 -3.15 5.93
CA LEU A 71 2.82 -4.38 6.46
C LEU A 71 2.35 -5.63 5.70
N ALA A 72 1.06 -5.70 5.38
CA ALA A 72 0.49 -6.79 4.59
C ALA A 72 1.15 -6.87 3.21
N MET A 73 1.30 -5.74 2.50
CA MET A 73 1.96 -5.68 1.20
C MET A 73 3.45 -6.03 1.27
N LYS A 74 4.15 -5.60 2.33
CA LYS A 74 5.53 -6.03 2.58
C LYS A 74 5.61 -7.56 2.73
N TRP A 75 4.71 -8.16 3.51
CA TRP A 75 4.68 -9.60 3.73
C TRP A 75 4.34 -10.40 2.47
N LEU A 76 3.33 -9.97 1.71
CA LEU A 76 2.92 -10.62 0.47
C LEU A 76 4.01 -10.54 -0.61
N ASN A 77 4.66 -9.38 -0.76
CA ASN A 77 5.71 -9.20 -1.74
C ASN A 77 7.05 -9.84 -1.33
N ARG A 78 7.31 -10.04 -0.02
CA ARG A 78 8.44 -10.89 0.42
C ARG A 78 8.29 -12.34 -0.05
N LYS A 79 7.07 -12.90 -0.09
CA LYS A 79 6.84 -14.28 -0.55
C LYS A 79 6.99 -14.45 -2.07
N LYS A 80 6.76 -13.39 -2.86
CA LYS A 80 6.98 -13.43 -4.33
C LYS A 80 8.46 -13.54 -4.72
N VAL A 81 9.39 -13.19 -3.83
CA VAL A 81 10.84 -13.31 -4.08
C VAL A 81 11.35 -14.76 -3.90
N ILE A 82 10.59 -15.64 -3.24
CA ILE A 82 11.03 -17.02 -2.91
C ILE A 82 10.39 -18.08 -3.84
N LYS A 83 9.58 -17.67 -4.81
CA LYS A 83 9.02 -18.56 -5.86
C LYS A 83 9.19 -17.97 -7.27
N GLY A 84 10.37 -17.44 -7.56
CA GLY A 84 10.75 -16.95 -8.90
C GLY A 84 12.09 -17.50 -9.34
#